data_AF-R8NA28-F1
#
_entry.id   AF-R8NA28-F1
#
_cell.length_a   1.000
_cell.length_b   1.000
_cell.length_c   1.000
_cell.angle_alpha   90.00
_cell.angle_beta   90.00
_cell.angle_gamma   90.00
#
_symmetry.space_group_name_H-M   'P 1'
#
loop_
_entity.id
_entity.type
_entity.pdbx_description
1 polymer ?
#
loop_
_entity_poly.entity_id
_entity_poly.type
_entity_poly.pdbx_seq_one_letter_code
_entity_poly.pdbx_strand_id
1 'polypeptide(L)'
;MVLPRELSHDENLEVICDFWEMTRRVIEAGFDGVEIHGAHRFLLQNFFSPFFNRREDEWGGSLENRLRFPLAAVREIQSVIKKYGVRVRL
;
A
#
# COMPACT_ATOMS: atom_id res chain seq x y z
N MET A 1 13.41 9.29 21.13
CA MET A 1 12.01 8.89 20.86
C MET A 1 11.65 9.44 19.48
N VAL A 2 11.30 8.59 18.53
CA VAL A 2 10.88 9.05 17.19
C VAL A 2 9.39 9.33 17.26
N LEU A 3 8.99 10.56 16.93
CA LEU A 3 7.58 10.92 16.84
C LEU A 3 7.03 10.43 15.48
N PRO A 4 5.77 9.95 15.45
CA PRO A 4 5.14 9.65 14.17
C PRO A 4 5.09 10.92 13.32
N ARG A 5 5.39 10.75 12.04
CA ARG A 5 5.33 11.83 11.06
C ARG A 5 4.51 11.40 9.86
N GLU A 6 3.98 12.39 9.18
CA GLU A 6 3.39 12.22 7.88
C GLU A 6 4.45 11.81 6.84
N LEU A 7 4.10 10.89 5.94
CA LEU A 7 4.94 10.56 4.77
C LEU A 7 4.86 11.70 3.75
N SER A 8 5.99 12.07 3.17
CA SER A 8 6.03 12.95 2.01
C SER A 8 5.42 12.25 0.78
N HIS A 9 5.17 13.02 -0.29
CA HIS A 9 4.70 12.45 -1.55
C HIS A 9 5.68 11.39 -2.09
N ASP A 10 6.98 11.68 -2.08
CA ASP A 10 8.00 10.76 -2.59
C ASP A 10 8.06 9.47 -1.76
N GLU A 11 8.00 9.57 -0.43
CA GLU A 11 7.95 8.40 0.45
C GLU A 11 6.67 7.58 0.26
N ASN A 12 5.54 8.21 -0.10
CA ASN A 12 4.34 7.46 -0.45
C ASN A 12 4.58 6.63 -1.72
N LEU A 13 5.21 7.22 -2.74
CA LEU A 13 5.55 6.51 -3.98
C LEU A 13 6.57 5.40 -3.75
N GLU A 14 7.59 5.64 -2.91
CA GLU A 14 8.57 4.62 -2.52
C GLU A 14 7.89 3.42 -1.85
N VAL A 15 7.02 3.66 -0.86
CA VAL A 15 6.31 2.56 -0.19
C VAL A 15 5.36 1.83 -1.15
N ILE A 16 4.74 2.54 -2.10
CA ILE A 16 3.93 1.91 -3.15
C ILE A 16 4.83 0.99 -4.01
N CYS A 17 6.02 1.44 -4.39
CA CYS A 17 7.00 0.63 -5.13
C CYS A 17 7.48 -0.58 -4.32
N ASP A 18 7.61 -0.45 -3.00
CA ASP A 18 7.98 -1.58 -2.13
C ASP A 18 6.97 -2.73 -2.20
N PHE A 19 5.67 -2.48 -2.44
CA PHE A 19 4.69 -3.54 -2.68
C PHE A 19 4.96 -4.31 -3.98
N TRP A 20 5.45 -3.64 -5.02
CA TRP A 20 5.89 -4.28 -6.25
C TRP A 20 7.10 -5.19 -5.99
N GLU A 21 8.14 -4.64 -5.36
CA GLU A 21 9.38 -5.39 -5.06
C GLU A 21 9.12 -6.57 -4.12
N MET A 22 8.29 -6.37 -3.10
CA MET A 22 7.87 -7.44 -2.19
C MET A 22 7.17 -8.56 -2.95
N THR A 23 6.18 -8.23 -3.80
CA THR A 23 5.43 -9.25 -4.55
C THR A 23 6.34 -10.00 -5.52
N ARG A 24 7.27 -9.30 -6.18
CA ARG A 24 8.26 -9.95 -7.07
C ARG A 24 9.09 -10.97 -6.29
N ARG A 25 9.61 -10.59 -5.12
CA ARG A 25 10.43 -11.48 -4.27
C ARG A 25 9.64 -12.68 -3.76
N VAL A 26 8.37 -12.49 -3.40
CA VAL A 26 7.49 -13.59 -2.95
C VAL A 26 7.29 -14.60 -4.08
N ILE A 27 7.07 -14.13 -5.30
CA ILE A 27 6.93 -14.99 -6.49
C ILE A 27 8.24 -15.71 -6.81
N GLU A 28 9.38 -15.01 -6.80
CA GLU A 28 10.70 -15.61 -7.04
C GLU A 28 11.07 -16.65 -5.99
N ALA A 29 10.61 -16.48 -4.75
CA ALA A 29 10.80 -17.44 -3.68
C ALA A 29 9.85 -18.65 -3.75
N GLY A 30 8.91 -18.69 -4.70
CA GLY A 30 8.03 -19.83 -4.94
C GLY A 30 6.82 -19.93 -4.01
N PHE A 31 6.42 -18.83 -3.36
CA PHE A 31 5.18 -18.80 -2.57
C PHE A 31 3.94 -18.71 -3.48
N ASP A 32 2.81 -19.23 -3.01
CA ASP A 32 1.55 -19.27 -3.76
C ASP A 32 0.81 -17.93 -3.81
N GLY A 33 1.19 -16.95 -2.98
CA GLY A 33 0.53 -15.64 -2.94
C GLY A 33 0.99 -14.73 -1.80
N VAL A 34 0.40 -13.54 -1.75
CA VAL A 34 0.58 -12.53 -0.69
C VAL A 34 -0.77 -12.21 -0.04
N GLU A 35 -0.75 -11.85 1.24
CA GLU A 35 -1.88 -11.25 1.95
C GLU A 35 -1.49 -9.84 2.38
N ILE A 36 -2.39 -8.87 2.16
CA ILE A 36 -2.12 -7.45 2.46
C ILE A 36 -2.80 -7.09 3.77
N HIS A 37 -2.02 -6.65 4.76
CA HIS A 37 -2.60 -6.25 6.03
C HIS A 37 -3.17 -4.82 6.02
N GLY A 38 -4.48 -4.72 5.76
CA GLY A 38 -5.23 -3.45 5.68
C GLY A 38 -5.88 -2.95 6.97
N ALA A 39 -5.61 -3.56 8.13
CA ALA A 39 -6.38 -3.37 9.37
C ALA A 39 -5.53 -2.93 10.57
N HIS A 40 -6.09 -3.00 11.78
CA HIS A 40 -5.43 -2.85 13.09
C HIS A 40 -4.49 -1.65 13.31
N ARG A 41 -4.76 -0.53 12.62
CA ARG A 41 -4.08 0.77 12.67
C ARG A 41 -2.68 0.75 12.06
N PHE A 42 -2.44 -0.21 11.16
CA PHE A 42 -1.28 -0.20 10.29
C PHE A 42 -1.48 0.78 9.13
N LEU A 43 -0.43 0.92 8.31
CA LEU A 43 -0.29 2.01 7.35
C LEU A 43 -1.52 2.20 6.44
N LEU A 44 -2.01 1.12 5.82
CA LEU A 44 -3.15 1.19 4.91
C LEU A 44 -4.43 1.66 5.60
N GLN A 45 -4.71 1.18 6.81
CA GLN A 45 -5.85 1.68 7.59
C GLN A 45 -5.65 3.15 7.97
N ASN A 46 -4.41 3.56 8.28
CA ASN A 46 -4.11 4.94 8.64
C ASN A 46 -4.42 5.88 7.48
N PHE A 47 -4.12 5.50 6.23
CA PHE A 47 -4.52 6.28 5.04
C PHE A 47 -6.03 6.30 4.82
N PHE A 48 -6.70 5.16 4.93
CA PHE A 48 -8.15 5.05 4.68
C PHE A 48 -9.01 5.81 5.70
N SER A 49 -8.62 5.77 6.97
CA SER A 49 -9.42 6.28 8.09
C SER A 49 -9.36 7.81 8.18
N PRO A 50 -10.51 8.52 8.19
CA PRO A 50 -10.53 9.96 8.42
C PRO A 50 -10.08 10.36 9.84
N PHE A 51 -10.05 9.41 10.78
CA PHE A 51 -9.56 9.67 12.14
C PHE A 51 -8.03 9.83 12.17
N PHE A 52 -7.32 8.99 11.39
CA PHE A 52 -5.85 8.95 11.34
C PHE A 52 -5.29 9.83 10.21
N ASN A 53 -5.92 9.83 9.04
CA ASN A 53 -5.51 10.65 7.90
C ASN A 53 -6.23 11.99 7.93
N ARG A 54 -5.52 13.01 8.40
CA ARG A 54 -5.95 14.41 8.41
C ARG A 54 -5.20 15.26 7.38
N ARG A 55 -4.63 14.62 6.35
CA ARG A 55 -3.90 15.32 5.29
C ARG A 55 -4.86 16.17 4.46
N GLU A 56 -4.34 17.25 3.89
CA GLU A 56 -5.07 18.14 2.99
C GLU A 56 -4.57 18.04 1.53
N ASP A 57 -3.66 17.09 1.26
CA ASP A 57 -3.11 16.83 -0.06
C ASP A 57 -3.87 15.70 -0.79
N GLU A 58 -3.30 15.25 -1.91
CA GLU A 58 -3.89 14.22 -2.76
C GLU A 58 -4.04 12.84 -2.09
N TRP A 59 -3.41 12.64 -0.93
CA TRP A 59 -3.47 11.40 -0.16
C TRP A 59 -4.46 11.47 1.01
N GLY A 60 -5.15 12.60 1.24
CA GLY A 60 -6.18 12.74 2.26
C GLY A 60 -7.28 13.77 1.96
N GLY A 61 -8.02 14.16 3.01
CA GLY A 61 -9.17 15.07 2.89
C GLY A 61 -10.45 14.37 2.43
N SER A 62 -10.50 13.91 1.17
CA SER A 62 -11.66 13.20 0.62
C SER A 62 -11.56 11.67 0.75
N LEU A 63 -12.68 10.96 0.58
CA LEU A 63 -12.65 9.49 0.55
C LEU A 63 -11.80 8.97 -0.60
N GLU A 64 -11.91 9.59 -1.78
CA GLU A 64 -11.16 9.26 -2.99
C GLU A 64 -9.66 9.38 -2.77
N ASN A 65 -9.22 10.48 -2.14
CA ASN A 65 -7.82 10.70 -1.81
C ASN A 65 -7.32 9.73 -0.74
N ARG A 66 -8.11 9.47 0.31
CA ARG A 66 -7.77 8.48 1.34
C ARG A 66 -7.67 7.04 0.80
N LEU A 67 -8.41 6.73 -0.26
CA LEU A 67 -8.32 5.45 -0.96
C LEU A 67 -7.17 5.39 -1.98
N ARG A 68 -6.55 6.53 -2.35
CA ARG A 68 -5.50 6.59 -3.37
C ARG A 68 -4.31 5.69 -3.03
N PHE A 69 -3.81 5.77 -1.80
CA PHE A 69 -2.67 4.98 -1.33
C PHE A 69 -2.95 3.46 -1.33
N PRO A 70 -3.99 2.94 -0.63
CA PRO A 70 -4.25 1.50 -0.62
C PRO A 70 -4.58 0.94 -2.01
N LEU A 71 -5.29 1.71 -2.86
CA LEU A 71 -5.55 1.26 -4.23
C LEU A 71 -4.29 1.25 -5.10
N ALA A 72 -3.36 2.18 -4.90
CA ALA A 72 -2.07 2.16 -5.59
C ALA A 72 -1.24 0.92 -5.20
N ALA A 73 -1.17 0.59 -3.91
CA ALA A 73 -0.51 -0.63 -3.44
C ALA A 73 -1.11 -1.91 -4.08
N VAL A 74 -2.45 -2.02 -4.12
CA VAL A 74 -3.13 -3.15 -4.77
C VAL A 74 -2.82 -3.22 -6.27
N ARG A 75 -2.77 -2.07 -6.95
CA ARG A 75 -2.42 -2.01 -8.39
C ARG A 75 -0.99 -2.49 -8.65
N GLU A 76 -0.02 -2.12 -7.81
CA GLU A 76 1.35 -2.62 -7.94
C GLU A 76 1.42 -4.14 -7.79
N ILE A 77 0.75 -4.70 -6.78
CA ILE A 77 0.68 -6.14 -6.57
C ILE A 77 0.05 -6.85 -7.78
N GLN A 78 -1.07 -6.31 -8.28
CA GLN A 78 -1.72 -6.83 -9.49
C GLN A 78 -0.83 -6.75 -10.74
N SER A 79 -0.02 -5.70 -10.86
CA SER A 79 0.89 -5.51 -12.00
C SER A 79 1.98 -6.59 -12.01
N VAL A 80 2.55 -6.92 -10.84
CA VAL A 80 3.53 -8.01 -10.68
C VAL A 80 2.89 -9.35 -10.99
N ILE A 81 1.72 -9.66 -10.41
CA ILE A 81 1.01 -10.92 -10.68
C ILE A 81 0.78 -11.12 -12.18
N LYS A 82 0.30 -10.07 -12.87
CA LYS A 82 0.07 -10.13 -14.31
C LYS A 82 1.35 -10.41 -15.09
N LYS A 83 2.49 -9.91 -14.60
CA LYS A 83 3.80 -10.08 -15.23
C LYS A 83 4.42 -11.46 -14.96
N TYR A 84 4.22 -12.04 -13.78
CA TYR A 84 4.93 -13.26 -13.33
C TYR A 84 4.04 -14.50 -13.10
N GLY A 85 2.69 -14.38 -13.06
CA GLY A 85 1.75 -15.51 -13.22
C GLY A 85 1.27 -16.25 -11.95
N VAL A 86 1.15 -15.60 -10.79
CA VAL A 86 0.84 -16.28 -9.49
C VAL A 86 -0.50 -15.85 -8.88
N ARG A 87 -1.14 -16.67 -8.04
CA ARG A 87 -2.46 -16.34 -7.43
C ARG A 87 -2.28 -15.40 -6.23
N VAL A 88 -3.25 -14.53 -5.95
CA VAL A 88 -3.27 -13.69 -4.72
C VAL A 88 -4.63 -13.76 -4.05
N ARG A 89 -4.63 -13.73 -2.71
CA ARG A 89 -5.81 -13.53 -1.89
C ARG A 89 -5.70 -12.15 -1.23
N LEU A 90 -6.65 -11.29 -1.53
CA LEU A 90 -6.79 -9.97 -0.92
C LEU A 90 -7.54 -10.08 0.41
#